data_AF-A0AAJ1PPH9-F1
#
_entry.id   AF-A0AAJ1PPH9-F1
#
_cell.length_a   1.000
_cell.length_b   1.000
_cell.length_c   1.000
_cell.angle_alpha   90.00
_cell.angle_beta   90.00
_cell.angle_gamma   90.00
#
_symmetry.space_group_name_H-M   'P 1'
#
loop_
_entity.id
_entity.type
_entity.pdbx_description
1 polymer ?
#
loop_
_entity_poly.entity_id
_entity_poly.type
_entity_poly.pdbx_seq_one_letter_code
_entity_poly.pdbx_strand_id
1 'polypeptide(L)'
;MTTEDIRDDIFPNLQDTLLWRRNEEIKKYLEETQKCLERFFSSLANLIEYVNGFDRPEDVELLIEICRFYNIVKNFAQHPFLKFIMMISIFERLSCDKYLSFHDWLVVRQNRETLENKISEIVDYDSLIAVLNTWYKDYINVYGLKRNLLVFFKDNLTENEKIKLIRSFHVRRTKYIERAGYVLLKKAGRTHREYRSIEEYSNMESQPLDEKLLPYCYDWKNCYIEDGKCCPDVICRLKDNEEALDKEFNRIIGIIYDYRSMFVHRARSPPFNGNNLDFIIDVYDGRPIIIHLNLSELQEMLENPLKKHFDRLHTSSVTS
;
A
#
# COMPACT_ATOMS: atom_id res chain seq x y z
N MET A 1 31.52 -24.23 -0.05
CA MET A 1 31.29 -22.89 -0.61
C MET A 1 31.97 -21.92 0.32
N THR A 2 32.87 -21.10 -0.21
CA THR A 2 33.31 -19.91 0.52
C THR A 2 32.11 -18.97 0.70
N THR A 3 32.15 -18.06 1.67
CA THR A 3 31.10 -17.06 1.91
C THR A 3 30.83 -16.12 0.71
N GLU A 4 31.62 -16.23 -0.37
CA GLU A 4 31.50 -15.43 -1.59
C GLU A 4 30.93 -16.22 -2.79
N ASP A 5 30.77 -17.54 -2.69
CA ASP A 5 30.24 -18.35 -3.78
C ASP A 5 28.71 -18.22 -3.85
N ILE A 6 28.20 -17.74 -4.98
CA ILE A 6 26.75 -17.65 -5.24
C ILE A 6 26.24 -19.05 -5.59
N ARG A 7 25.10 -19.47 -5.04
CA ARG A 7 24.41 -20.71 -5.42
C ARG A 7 24.21 -20.78 -6.95
N ASP A 8 24.41 -21.97 -7.52
CA ASP A 8 24.53 -22.20 -8.96
C ASP A 8 23.25 -22.68 -9.63
N ASP A 9 22.12 -22.60 -8.95
CA ASP A 9 20.78 -23.03 -9.39
C ASP A 9 19.83 -21.84 -9.66
N ILE A 10 20.23 -20.60 -9.42
CA ILE A 10 19.44 -19.38 -9.73
C ILE A 10 19.50 -19.08 -11.24
N PHE A 11 18.36 -18.79 -11.87
CA PHE A 11 18.21 -18.54 -13.30
C PHE A 11 18.76 -19.69 -14.15
N PRO A 12 18.20 -20.90 -14.07
CA PRO A 12 18.68 -22.06 -14.81
C PRO A 12 18.57 -21.85 -16.33
N ASN A 13 17.65 -21.01 -16.80
CA ASN A 13 17.46 -20.73 -18.22
C ASN A 13 18.51 -19.78 -18.83
N LEU A 14 19.43 -19.21 -18.04
CA LEU A 14 20.61 -18.50 -18.57
C LEU A 14 21.64 -19.47 -19.19
N GLN A 15 21.35 -20.78 -19.22
CA GLN A 15 22.17 -21.89 -19.71
C GLN A 15 22.70 -21.76 -21.15
N ASP A 16 22.11 -20.93 -22.02
CA ASP A 16 22.64 -20.69 -23.38
C ASP A 16 23.89 -19.79 -23.40
N THR A 17 24.38 -19.35 -22.23
CA THR A 17 25.63 -18.61 -22.07
C THR A 17 26.68 -19.46 -21.34
N LEU A 18 27.96 -19.36 -21.73
CA LEU A 18 29.06 -20.00 -21.02
C LEU A 18 28.96 -19.73 -19.50
N LEU A 19 29.14 -20.74 -18.65
CA LEU A 19 28.97 -20.68 -17.18
C LEU A 19 29.58 -19.43 -16.51
N TRP A 20 30.74 -18.96 -16.99
CA TRP A 20 31.37 -17.75 -16.47
C TRP A 20 30.57 -16.47 -16.75
N ARG A 21 29.93 -16.35 -17.93
CA ARG A 21 29.06 -15.21 -18.28
C ARG A 21 27.81 -15.18 -17.41
N ARG A 22 27.23 -16.35 -17.13
CA ARG A 22 26.10 -16.48 -16.22
C ARG A 22 26.47 -15.97 -14.82
N ASN A 23 27.60 -16.39 -14.27
CA ASN A 23 28.03 -15.96 -12.94
C ASN A 23 28.33 -14.46 -12.88
N GLU A 24 28.94 -13.89 -13.93
CA GLU A 24 29.13 -12.44 -14.04
C GLU A 24 27.80 -11.67 -14.10
N GLU A 25 26.82 -12.21 -14.82
CA GLU A 25 25.50 -11.59 -14.96
C GLU A 25 24.70 -11.65 -13.65
N ILE A 26 24.67 -12.80 -12.97
CA ILE A 26 24.05 -12.95 -11.66
C ILE A 26 24.71 -12.02 -10.64
N LYS A 27 26.05 -11.95 -10.65
CA LYS A 27 26.78 -11.04 -9.75
C LYS A 27 26.39 -9.57 -10.00
N LYS A 28 26.27 -9.15 -11.26
CA LYS A 28 25.77 -7.81 -11.61
C LYS A 28 24.35 -7.58 -11.06
N TYR A 29 23.46 -8.56 -11.19
CA TYR A 29 22.10 -8.44 -10.65
C TYR A 29 22.07 -8.35 -9.12
N LEU A 30 22.97 -9.05 -8.43
CA LEU A 30 23.13 -8.95 -6.99
C LEU A 30 23.73 -7.60 -6.58
N GLU A 31 24.68 -7.04 -7.33
CA GLU A 31 25.19 -5.69 -7.09
C GLU A 31 24.09 -4.61 -7.26
N GLU A 32 23.23 -4.74 -8.28
CA GLU A 32 22.06 -3.89 -8.45
C GLU A 32 21.07 -4.04 -7.29
N THR A 33 20.85 -5.27 -6.83
CA THR A 33 20.00 -5.61 -5.69
C THR A 33 20.54 -5.04 -4.38
N GLN A 34 21.86 -5.10 -4.16
CA GLN A 34 22.51 -4.55 -2.98
C GLN A 34 22.38 -3.02 -2.94
N LYS A 35 22.58 -2.32 -4.07
CA LYS A 35 22.36 -0.86 -4.15
C LYS A 35 20.91 -0.47 -3.90
N CYS A 36 19.99 -1.29 -4.40
CA CYS A 36 18.57 -1.15 -4.15
C CYS A 36 18.26 -1.24 -2.64
N LEU A 37 18.81 -2.26 -1.96
CA LEU A 37 18.55 -2.59 -0.55
C LEU A 37 19.72 -2.22 0.38
N GLU A 38 20.47 -1.16 0.05
CA GLU A 38 21.71 -0.77 0.75
C GLU A 38 21.49 -0.48 2.24
N ARG A 39 20.25 -0.08 2.61
CA ARG A 39 19.82 0.11 4.00
C ARG A 39 19.88 -1.18 4.82
N PHE A 40 19.68 -2.34 4.19
CA PHE A 40 19.63 -3.64 4.84
C PHE A 40 20.90 -4.46 4.65
N PHE A 41 21.65 -4.20 3.56
CA PHE A 41 22.86 -4.94 3.22
C PHE A 41 24.04 -3.98 3.04
N SER A 42 24.94 -3.98 4.02
CA SER A 42 26.12 -3.11 4.03
C SER A 42 27.19 -3.51 3.00
N SER A 43 27.11 -4.73 2.45
CA SER A 43 28.04 -5.23 1.44
C SER A 43 27.37 -6.25 0.52
N LEU A 44 27.99 -6.51 -0.64
CA LEU A 44 27.57 -7.59 -1.55
C LEU A 44 27.71 -8.97 -0.87
N ALA A 45 28.73 -9.17 -0.04
CA ALA A 45 28.92 -10.42 0.68
C ALA A 45 27.75 -10.72 1.64
N ASN A 46 27.26 -9.71 2.35
CA ASN A 46 26.09 -9.84 3.23
C ASN A 46 24.82 -10.23 2.43
N LEU A 47 24.66 -9.70 1.22
CA LEU A 47 23.54 -10.07 0.36
C LEU A 47 23.69 -11.49 -0.19
N ILE A 48 24.90 -11.90 -0.59
CA ILE A 48 25.18 -13.26 -1.07
C ILE A 48 24.87 -14.28 0.03
N GLU A 49 25.32 -14.02 1.27
CA GLU A 49 25.01 -14.87 2.42
C GLU A 49 23.49 -15.01 2.62
N TYR A 50 22.76 -13.89 2.56
CA TYR A 50 21.30 -13.88 2.67
C TYR A 50 20.61 -14.65 1.54
N VAL A 51 21.05 -14.47 0.29
CA VAL A 51 20.50 -15.18 -0.88
C VAL A 51 20.76 -16.68 -0.83
N ASN A 52 21.93 -17.09 -0.35
CA ASN A 52 22.29 -18.49 -0.20
C ASN A 52 21.50 -19.19 0.92
N GLY A 53 20.88 -18.44 1.85
CA GLY A 53 20.05 -18.98 2.92
C GLY A 53 18.59 -19.27 2.54
N PHE A 54 18.17 -18.94 1.31
CA PHE A 54 16.85 -19.35 0.80
C PHE A 54 16.86 -20.84 0.43
N ASP A 55 15.79 -21.57 0.71
CA ASP A 55 15.66 -22.94 0.21
C ASP A 55 15.41 -22.95 -1.30
N ARG A 56 14.46 -22.13 -1.73
CA ARG A 56 13.95 -22.15 -3.10
C ARG A 56 14.68 -21.13 -3.96
N PRO A 57 15.28 -21.55 -5.09
CA PRO A 57 15.95 -20.61 -5.99
C PRO A 57 14.95 -19.63 -6.63
N GLU A 58 13.68 -20.02 -6.81
CA GLU A 58 12.65 -19.13 -7.38
C GLU A 58 12.38 -17.90 -6.50
N ASP A 59 12.50 -18.03 -5.17
CA ASP A 59 12.30 -16.91 -4.24
C ASP A 59 13.46 -15.90 -4.36
N VAL A 60 14.67 -16.40 -4.63
CA VAL A 60 15.85 -15.57 -4.91
C VAL A 60 15.71 -14.87 -6.26
N GLU A 61 15.29 -15.59 -7.30
CA GLU A 61 15.02 -15.01 -8.62
C GLU A 61 13.99 -13.89 -8.51
N LEU A 62 12.89 -14.13 -7.77
CA LEU A 62 11.87 -13.13 -7.51
C LEU A 62 12.44 -11.91 -6.77
N LEU A 63 13.27 -12.09 -5.73
CA LEU A 63 13.94 -10.99 -5.04
C LEU A 63 14.75 -10.13 -6.02
N ILE A 64 15.59 -10.77 -6.83
CA ILE A 64 16.45 -10.10 -7.80
C ILE A 64 15.61 -9.33 -8.82
N GLU A 65 14.61 -9.97 -9.43
CA GLU A 65 13.73 -9.33 -10.42
C GLU A 65 12.99 -8.12 -9.84
N ILE A 66 12.45 -8.26 -8.63
CA ILE A 66 11.75 -7.19 -7.93
C ILE A 66 12.70 -6.04 -7.61
N CYS A 67 13.91 -6.33 -7.13
CA CYS A 67 14.89 -5.29 -6.81
C CYS A 67 15.41 -4.57 -8.06
N ARG A 68 15.53 -5.25 -9.20
CA ARG A 68 15.86 -4.61 -10.48
C ARG A 68 14.77 -3.64 -10.92
N PHE A 69 13.51 -4.06 -10.87
CA PHE A 69 12.39 -3.17 -11.17
C PHE A 69 12.30 -2.01 -10.15
N TYR A 70 12.42 -2.31 -8.86
CA TYR A 70 12.42 -1.30 -7.80
C TYR A 70 13.56 -0.31 -7.97
N ASN A 71 14.76 -0.72 -8.40
CA ASN A 71 15.87 0.21 -8.63
C ASN A 71 15.52 1.27 -9.69
N ILE A 72 14.80 0.89 -10.76
CA ILE A 72 14.27 1.85 -11.75
C ILE A 72 13.32 2.83 -11.07
N VAL A 73 12.40 2.32 -10.26
CA VAL A 73 11.40 3.13 -9.54
C VAL A 73 12.05 4.02 -8.48
N LYS A 74 13.05 3.53 -7.74
CA LYS A 74 13.81 4.25 -6.70
C LYS A 74 14.47 5.49 -7.29
N ASN A 75 15.03 5.39 -8.50
CA ASN A 75 15.69 6.48 -9.20
C ASN A 75 14.72 7.44 -9.94
N PHE A 76 13.43 7.14 -9.96
CA PHE A 76 12.42 7.99 -10.61
C PHE A 76 12.02 9.20 -9.74
N ALA A 77 12.81 10.28 -9.77
CA ALA A 77 12.62 11.43 -8.87
C ALA A 77 11.47 12.39 -9.27
N GLN A 78 11.00 12.33 -10.51
CA GLN A 78 10.22 13.43 -11.10
C GLN A 78 8.78 13.54 -10.59
N HIS A 79 8.16 12.43 -10.16
CA HIS A 79 6.74 12.42 -9.79
C HIS A 79 6.45 11.45 -8.61
N PRO A 80 6.37 11.94 -7.36
CA PRO A 80 6.25 11.08 -6.17
C PRO A 80 5.04 10.14 -6.16
N PHE A 81 3.89 10.60 -6.63
CA PHE A 81 2.69 9.76 -6.65
C PHE A 81 2.69 8.76 -7.79
N LEU A 82 3.18 9.11 -8.98
CA LEU A 82 3.40 8.13 -10.05
C LEU A 82 4.42 7.08 -9.60
N LYS A 83 5.51 7.51 -8.95
CA LYS A 83 6.48 6.60 -8.33
C LYS A 83 5.80 5.67 -7.33
N PHE A 84 4.91 6.19 -6.48
CA PHE A 84 4.13 5.37 -5.55
C PHE A 84 3.23 4.37 -6.28
N ILE A 85 2.52 4.78 -7.33
CA ILE A 85 1.70 3.89 -8.16
C ILE A 85 2.54 2.80 -8.83
N MET A 86 3.74 3.11 -9.33
CA MET A 86 4.66 2.11 -9.88
C MET A 86 5.13 1.12 -8.80
N MET A 87 5.36 1.60 -7.57
CA MET A 87 5.69 0.73 -6.44
C MET A 87 4.54 -0.20 -6.07
N ILE A 88 3.27 0.19 -6.25
CA ILE A 88 2.13 -0.72 -6.05
C ILE A 88 2.22 -1.98 -6.91
N SER A 89 2.72 -1.88 -8.15
CA SER A 89 2.89 -3.04 -9.03
C SER A 89 3.86 -4.09 -8.47
N ILE A 90 4.86 -3.67 -7.69
CA ILE A 90 5.77 -4.59 -6.98
C ILE A 90 4.99 -5.41 -5.97
N PHE A 91 4.17 -4.75 -5.16
CA PHE A 91 3.40 -5.42 -4.12
C PHE A 91 2.30 -6.31 -4.67
N GLU A 92 1.69 -5.92 -5.79
CA GLU A 92 0.79 -6.82 -6.52
C GLU A 92 1.51 -8.09 -6.93
N ARG A 93 2.72 -7.98 -7.51
CA ARG A 93 3.53 -9.13 -7.90
C ARG A 93 3.88 -10.02 -6.70
N LEU A 94 4.29 -9.44 -5.57
CA LEU A 94 4.58 -10.17 -4.32
C LEU A 94 3.34 -10.77 -3.65
N SER A 95 2.15 -10.28 -3.99
CA SER A 95 0.90 -10.81 -3.46
C SER A 95 0.20 -11.79 -4.41
N CYS A 96 0.83 -12.12 -5.54
CA CYS A 96 0.28 -12.96 -6.60
C CYS A 96 0.55 -14.46 -6.43
N ASP A 97 1.28 -14.91 -5.41
CA ASP A 97 1.59 -16.34 -5.19
C ASP A 97 0.34 -17.21 -5.04
N LYS A 98 -0.81 -16.59 -4.77
CA LYS A 98 -2.11 -17.24 -4.69
C LYS A 98 -3.07 -16.82 -5.80
N TYR A 99 -2.67 -16.05 -6.80
CA TYR A 99 -3.60 -15.57 -7.83
C TYR A 99 -4.08 -16.73 -8.72
N LEU A 100 -5.41 -16.86 -8.83
CA LEU A 100 -6.06 -17.67 -9.85
C LEU A 100 -6.86 -16.73 -10.76
N SER A 101 -6.88 -16.99 -12.06
CA SER A 101 -7.79 -16.26 -12.95
C SER A 101 -9.24 -16.53 -12.53
N PHE A 102 -10.17 -15.62 -12.82
CA PHE A 102 -11.59 -15.85 -12.49
C PHE A 102 -12.12 -17.14 -13.10
N HIS A 103 -11.69 -17.45 -14.34
CA HIS A 103 -11.98 -18.71 -15.01
C HIS A 103 -11.46 -19.91 -14.20
N ASP A 104 -10.17 -19.94 -13.88
CA ASP A 104 -9.57 -21.09 -13.18
C ASP A 104 -10.14 -21.23 -11.77
N TRP A 105 -10.43 -20.12 -11.11
CA TRP A 105 -11.12 -20.12 -9.83
C TRP A 105 -12.54 -20.68 -9.90
N LEU A 106 -13.32 -20.35 -10.93
CA LEU A 106 -14.65 -20.93 -11.15
C LEU A 106 -14.55 -22.45 -11.32
N VAL A 107 -13.50 -22.92 -11.99
CA VAL A 107 -13.24 -24.34 -12.23
C VAL A 107 -12.74 -25.06 -10.97
N VAL A 108 -11.94 -24.41 -10.11
CA VAL A 108 -11.31 -25.00 -8.92
C VAL A 108 -12.21 -24.95 -7.66
N ARG A 109 -13.02 -23.88 -7.47
CA ARG A 109 -13.79 -23.67 -6.22
C ARG A 109 -15.06 -24.54 -6.14
N GLN A 110 -15.53 -25.11 -7.24
CA GLN A 110 -16.76 -25.90 -7.26
C GLN A 110 -16.49 -27.29 -7.83
N ASN A 111 -16.84 -28.32 -7.06
CA ASN A 111 -17.36 -29.54 -7.66
C ASN A 111 -18.38 -29.10 -8.72
N ARG A 112 -18.12 -29.47 -9.99
CA ARG A 112 -18.92 -29.20 -11.21
C ARG A 112 -20.44 -29.10 -10.97
N GLU A 113 -20.97 -29.91 -10.06
CA GLU A 113 -22.36 -29.95 -9.59
C GLU A 113 -22.91 -28.61 -9.07
N THR A 114 -22.12 -27.76 -8.41
CA THR A 114 -22.64 -26.48 -7.86
C THR A 114 -22.87 -25.45 -8.96
N LEU A 115 -22.05 -25.50 -10.02
CA LEU A 115 -22.15 -24.65 -11.19
C LEU A 115 -23.34 -25.09 -12.05
N GLU A 116 -23.47 -26.40 -12.27
CA GLU A 116 -24.57 -27.01 -13.02
C GLU A 116 -25.93 -26.76 -12.35
N ASN A 117 -26.02 -26.91 -11.02
CA ASN A 117 -27.24 -26.63 -10.26
C ASN A 117 -27.62 -25.13 -10.33
N LYS A 118 -26.66 -24.22 -10.15
CA LYS A 118 -26.94 -22.78 -10.27
C LYS A 118 -27.25 -22.34 -11.69
N ILE A 119 -26.65 -22.95 -12.71
CA ILE A 119 -27.00 -22.68 -14.11
C ILE A 119 -28.42 -23.15 -14.41
N SER A 120 -28.86 -24.26 -13.84
CA SER A 120 -30.24 -24.75 -14.02
C SER A 120 -31.31 -23.83 -13.40
N GLU A 121 -30.94 -23.01 -12.41
CA GLU A 121 -31.80 -21.98 -11.80
C GLU A 121 -31.84 -20.66 -12.61
N ILE A 122 -30.99 -20.51 -13.63
CA ILE A 122 -30.93 -19.31 -14.47
C ILE A 122 -32.01 -19.40 -15.54
N VAL A 123 -33.11 -18.71 -15.31
CA VAL A 123 -34.27 -18.70 -16.21
C VAL A 123 -34.22 -17.53 -17.21
N ASP A 124 -33.47 -16.47 -16.88
CA ASP A 124 -33.37 -15.26 -17.67
C ASP A 124 -31.99 -14.58 -17.53
N TYR A 125 -31.79 -13.53 -18.32
CA TYR A 125 -30.55 -12.75 -18.34
C TYR A 125 -30.25 -12.06 -17.01
N ASP A 126 -31.27 -11.53 -16.32
CA ASP A 126 -31.07 -10.80 -15.06
C ASP A 126 -30.60 -11.73 -13.94
N SER A 127 -31.15 -12.95 -13.90
CA SER A 127 -30.75 -14.02 -12.98
C SER A 127 -29.31 -14.46 -13.25
N LEU A 128 -28.91 -14.59 -14.52
CA LEU A 128 -27.52 -14.86 -14.90
C LEU A 128 -26.58 -13.77 -14.38
N ILE A 129 -26.92 -12.50 -14.61
CA ILE A 129 -26.12 -11.36 -14.17
C ILE A 129 -26.02 -11.31 -12.65
N ALA A 130 -27.10 -11.62 -11.91
CA ALA A 130 -27.08 -11.68 -10.45
C ALA A 130 -26.13 -12.78 -9.92
N VAL A 131 -26.17 -13.97 -10.51
CA VAL A 131 -25.28 -15.09 -10.15
C VAL A 131 -23.82 -14.75 -10.46
N LEU A 132 -23.54 -14.26 -11.67
CA LEU A 132 -22.20 -13.83 -12.07
C LEU A 132 -21.65 -12.74 -11.17
N ASN A 133 -22.46 -11.73 -10.81
CA ASN A 133 -22.05 -10.67 -9.89
C ASN A 133 -21.75 -11.22 -8.49
N THR A 134 -22.52 -12.20 -8.03
CA THR A 134 -22.28 -12.86 -6.73
C THR A 134 -20.96 -13.63 -6.75
N TRP A 135 -20.74 -14.45 -7.78
CA TRP A 135 -19.47 -15.18 -7.95
C TRP A 135 -18.28 -14.25 -8.12
N TYR A 136 -18.45 -13.18 -8.89
CA TYR A 136 -17.40 -12.19 -9.09
C TYR A 136 -17.03 -11.48 -7.78
N LYS A 137 -18.02 -11.13 -6.95
CA LYS A 137 -17.77 -10.60 -5.60
C LYS A 137 -17.02 -11.60 -4.72
N ASP A 138 -17.44 -12.86 -4.72
CA ASP A 138 -16.77 -13.93 -3.99
C ASP A 138 -15.33 -14.15 -4.45
N TYR A 139 -15.08 -14.07 -5.76
CA TYR A 139 -13.75 -14.14 -6.34
C TYR A 139 -12.88 -12.97 -5.91
N ILE A 140 -13.36 -11.72 -6.07
CA ILE A 140 -12.61 -10.52 -5.65
C ILE A 140 -12.30 -10.59 -4.15
N ASN A 141 -13.21 -11.13 -3.36
CA ASN A 141 -13.01 -11.32 -1.92
C ASN A 141 -11.90 -12.32 -1.57
N VAL A 142 -11.42 -13.14 -2.50
CA VAL A 142 -10.32 -14.09 -2.24
C VAL A 142 -9.07 -13.75 -3.05
N TYR A 143 -9.23 -13.42 -4.32
CA TYR A 143 -8.14 -13.25 -5.30
C TYR A 143 -8.06 -11.83 -5.88
N GLY A 144 -8.91 -10.90 -5.42
CA GLY A 144 -8.91 -9.53 -5.91
C GLY A 144 -7.60 -8.81 -5.56
N LEU A 145 -6.91 -8.29 -6.57
CA LEU A 145 -5.64 -7.57 -6.41
C LEU A 145 -5.74 -6.41 -5.39
N LYS A 146 -6.87 -5.68 -5.37
CA LYS A 146 -7.15 -4.63 -4.37
C LYS A 146 -7.11 -5.17 -2.93
N ARG A 147 -7.70 -6.34 -2.70
CA ARG A 147 -7.69 -7.01 -1.40
C ARG A 147 -6.29 -7.51 -1.07
N ASN A 148 -5.61 -8.15 -2.01
CA ASN A 148 -4.27 -8.67 -1.79
C ASN A 148 -3.29 -7.56 -1.41
N LEU A 149 -3.35 -6.44 -2.11
CA LEU A 149 -2.59 -5.23 -1.77
C LEU A 149 -2.93 -4.73 -0.37
N LEU A 150 -4.21 -4.69 -0.02
CA LEU A 150 -4.65 -4.28 1.32
C LEU A 150 -4.11 -5.20 2.41
N VAL A 151 -4.21 -6.52 2.24
CA VAL A 151 -3.68 -7.52 3.17
C VAL A 151 -2.17 -7.35 3.30
N PHE A 152 -1.45 -7.23 2.17
CA PHE A 152 -0.02 -7.02 2.15
C PHE A 152 0.38 -5.81 3.00
N PHE A 153 -0.24 -4.65 2.79
CA PHE A 153 0.10 -3.48 3.58
C PHE A 153 -0.34 -3.59 5.04
N LYS A 154 -1.47 -4.23 5.34
CA LYS A 154 -1.91 -4.45 6.72
C LYS A 154 -0.92 -5.27 7.52
N ASP A 155 -0.35 -6.31 6.90
CA ASP A 155 0.56 -7.26 7.53
C ASP A 155 2.00 -6.74 7.64
N ASN A 156 2.35 -5.72 6.86
CA ASN A 156 3.72 -5.24 6.73
C ASN A 156 3.95 -3.81 7.23
N LEU A 157 2.94 -2.94 7.26
CA LEU A 157 3.07 -1.59 7.83
C LEU A 157 2.79 -1.58 9.33
N THR A 158 3.58 -0.79 10.05
CA THR A 158 3.34 -0.44 11.45
C THR A 158 2.12 0.49 11.59
N GLU A 159 1.57 0.57 12.80
CA GLU A 159 0.46 1.48 13.12
C GLU A 159 0.77 2.94 12.73
N ASN A 160 1.97 3.42 13.07
CA ASN A 160 2.39 4.79 12.76
C ASN A 160 2.48 5.04 11.26
N GLU A 161 2.95 4.07 10.47
CA GLU A 161 3.00 4.18 9.01
C GLU A 161 1.59 4.20 8.41
N LYS A 162 0.67 3.36 8.92
CA LYS A 162 -0.75 3.39 8.52
C LYS A 162 -1.38 4.77 8.79
N ILE A 163 -1.18 5.32 10.00
CA ILE A 163 -1.69 6.64 10.40
C ILE A 163 -1.12 7.73 9.50
N LYS A 164 0.18 7.67 9.22
CA LYS A 164 0.88 8.65 8.39
C LYS A 164 0.33 8.62 6.96
N LEU A 165 0.17 7.43 6.37
CA LEU A 165 -0.45 7.27 5.07
C LEU A 165 -1.89 7.81 5.05
N ILE A 166 -2.70 7.56 6.09
CA ILE A 166 -4.07 8.08 6.17
C ILE A 166 -4.08 9.61 6.15
N ARG A 167 -3.18 10.23 6.90
CA ARG A 167 -3.12 11.69 7.04
C ARG A 167 -2.60 12.39 5.79
N SER A 168 -1.86 11.69 4.94
CA SER A 168 -1.42 12.23 3.64
C SER A 168 -2.58 12.52 2.69
N PHE A 169 -3.77 11.95 2.88
CA PHE A 169 -4.89 12.08 1.95
C PHE A 169 -5.98 13.01 2.51
N HIS A 170 -6.06 14.22 1.97
CA HIS A 170 -7.03 15.25 2.33
C HIS A 170 -8.18 15.25 1.31
N VAL A 171 -9.33 14.75 1.75
CA VAL A 171 -10.40 14.23 0.86
C VAL A 171 -11.77 14.76 1.23
N ARG A 172 -11.96 15.16 2.51
CA ARG A 172 -13.25 15.59 3.02
C ARG A 172 -13.21 17.07 3.32
N ARG A 173 -13.98 17.85 2.57
CA ARG A 173 -14.22 19.26 2.87
C ARG A 173 -14.98 19.33 4.19
N THR A 174 -14.33 19.84 5.22
CA THR A 174 -14.82 19.79 6.59
C THR A 174 -14.57 21.14 7.25
N LYS A 175 -15.54 21.61 8.02
CA LYS A 175 -15.37 22.79 8.84
C LYS A 175 -14.46 22.49 10.01
N TYR A 176 -13.59 23.43 10.36
CA TYR A 176 -12.67 23.32 11.48
C TYR A 176 -12.49 24.68 12.15
N ILE A 177 -11.96 24.65 13.37
CA ILE A 177 -11.57 25.86 14.10
C ILE A 177 -10.10 25.70 14.45
N GLU A 178 -9.31 26.71 14.12
CA GLU A 178 -7.89 26.73 14.40
C GLU A 178 -7.63 26.66 15.92
N ARG A 179 -6.70 25.80 16.32
CA ARG A 179 -6.29 25.56 17.72
C ARG A 179 -7.41 25.17 18.70
N ALA A 180 -8.62 24.81 18.23
CA ALA A 180 -9.74 24.46 19.10
C ALA A 180 -9.41 23.35 20.11
N GLY A 181 -8.77 22.26 19.67
CA GLY A 181 -8.36 21.20 20.59
C GLY A 181 -7.16 21.56 21.49
N TYR A 182 -6.26 22.49 21.07
CA TYR A 182 -5.09 22.87 21.89
C TYR A 182 -5.49 23.64 23.17
N VAL A 183 -6.44 24.57 23.07
CA VAL A 183 -6.91 25.38 24.21
C VAL A 183 -7.65 24.53 25.24
N LEU A 184 -8.32 23.46 24.80
CA LEU A 184 -9.15 22.59 25.65
C LEU A 184 -8.38 21.42 26.25
N LEU A 185 -7.36 20.89 25.57
CA LEU A 185 -6.45 19.90 26.14
C LEU A 185 -5.65 20.47 27.33
N LYS A 186 -5.40 21.79 27.34
CA LYS A 186 -4.82 22.51 28.48
C LYS A 186 -5.83 22.84 29.59
N LYS A 187 -7.12 23.00 29.28
CA LYS A 187 -8.18 23.26 30.27
C LYS A 187 -8.77 21.93 30.75
N ALA A 188 -8.07 21.28 31.67
CA ALA A 188 -8.42 20.00 32.30
C ALA A 188 -9.82 19.98 32.96
N GLY A 189 -10.90 19.93 32.17
CA GLY A 189 -12.26 19.81 32.71
C GLY A 189 -13.42 20.02 31.75
N ARG A 190 -13.22 20.67 30.59
CA ARG A 190 -14.27 20.79 29.55
C ARG A 190 -13.88 19.97 28.34
N THR A 191 -14.39 18.75 28.26
CA THR A 191 -14.27 17.95 27.04
C THR A 191 -15.25 18.50 25.99
N HIS A 192 -14.91 18.43 24.70
CA HIS A 192 -15.81 18.73 23.59
C HIS A 192 -17.12 17.89 23.56
N ARG A 193 -17.35 17.04 24.58
CA ARG A 193 -18.54 16.21 24.74
C ARG A 193 -19.80 17.04 24.96
N GLU A 194 -19.68 18.23 25.54
CA GLU A 194 -20.84 19.10 25.83
C GLU A 194 -21.43 19.74 24.57
N TYR A 195 -20.58 20.09 23.60
CA TYR A 195 -21.00 20.68 22.34
C TYR A 195 -21.49 19.62 21.35
N ARG A 196 -22.66 19.84 20.74
CA ARG A 196 -23.24 18.92 19.75
C ARG A 196 -22.58 19.05 18.38
N SER A 197 -22.13 20.26 18.03
CA SER A 197 -21.56 20.59 16.73
C SER A 197 -20.38 21.56 16.83
N ILE A 198 -19.58 21.65 15.76
CA ILE A 198 -18.47 22.60 15.71
C ILE A 198 -18.98 24.05 15.57
N GLU A 199 -20.14 24.25 14.95
CA GLU A 199 -20.84 25.54 14.84
C GLU A 199 -21.26 26.07 16.22
N GLU A 200 -21.82 25.20 17.05
CA GLU A 200 -22.19 25.54 18.42
C GLU A 200 -20.98 26.00 19.23
N TYR A 201 -19.87 25.27 19.12
CA TYR A 201 -18.61 25.62 19.76
C TYR A 201 -18.04 26.96 19.24
N SER A 202 -18.01 27.16 17.91
CA SER A 202 -17.59 28.42 17.28
C SER A 202 -18.38 29.62 17.82
N ASN A 203 -19.70 29.48 17.90
CA ASN A 203 -20.58 30.55 18.39
C ASN A 203 -20.36 30.85 19.88
N MET A 204 -20.28 29.81 20.73
CA MET A 204 -20.14 30.00 22.17
C MET A 204 -18.77 30.56 22.56
N GLU A 205 -17.71 30.13 21.90
CA GLU A 205 -16.34 30.56 22.19
C GLU A 205 -15.89 31.76 21.33
N SER A 206 -16.78 32.29 20.48
CA SER A 206 -16.50 33.38 19.53
C SER A 206 -15.26 33.11 18.67
N GLN A 207 -15.10 31.87 18.20
CA GLN A 207 -13.98 31.43 17.37
C GLN A 207 -14.39 31.39 15.89
N PRO A 208 -13.51 31.81 14.95
CA PRO A 208 -13.79 31.72 13.53
C PRO A 208 -13.92 30.26 13.08
N LEU A 209 -14.90 30.00 12.21
CA LEU A 209 -15.14 28.70 11.61
C LEU A 209 -14.66 28.71 10.17
N ASP A 210 -13.58 27.97 9.90
CA ASP A 210 -12.99 27.82 8.58
C ASP A 210 -13.40 26.51 7.92
N GLU A 211 -13.08 26.35 6.64
CA GLU A 211 -13.38 25.14 5.88
C GLU A 211 -12.20 24.77 4.97
N LYS A 212 -11.75 23.50 5.05
CA LYS A 212 -10.65 22.98 4.24
C LYS A 212 -10.84 21.51 3.93
N LEU A 213 -10.11 20.99 2.94
CA LEU A 213 -9.94 19.56 2.75
C LEU A 213 -9.08 18.99 3.89
N LEU A 214 -9.67 18.07 4.65
CA LEU A 214 -9.04 17.39 5.77
C LEU A 214 -9.05 15.87 5.54
N PRO A 215 -8.17 15.11 6.23
CA PRO A 215 -8.20 13.65 6.19
C PRO A 215 -9.52 13.08 6.68
N TYR A 216 -9.90 11.89 6.21
CA TYR A 216 -11.13 11.25 6.67
C TYR A 216 -11.18 11.03 8.19
N CYS A 217 -10.01 10.75 8.78
CA CYS A 217 -9.86 10.54 10.20
C CYS A 217 -10.00 11.81 11.05
N TYR A 218 -10.10 13.00 10.44
CA TYR A 218 -10.26 14.24 11.19
C TYR A 218 -11.55 14.23 12.01
N ASP A 219 -11.44 14.55 13.30
CA ASP A 219 -12.52 14.70 14.23
C ASP A 219 -12.27 15.94 15.08
N TRP A 220 -13.07 16.98 14.92
CA TRP A 220 -12.86 18.27 15.59
C TRP A 220 -12.90 18.17 17.12
N LYS A 221 -13.49 17.10 17.68
CA LYS A 221 -13.51 16.86 19.13
C LYS A 221 -12.21 16.27 19.67
N ASN A 222 -11.45 15.60 18.80
CA ASN A 222 -10.28 14.80 19.18
C ASN A 222 -9.01 15.24 18.44
N CYS A 223 -9.11 16.14 17.47
CA CYS A 223 -8.03 16.62 16.63
C CYS A 223 -8.06 18.14 16.61
N TYR A 224 -6.88 18.78 16.67
CA TYR A 224 -6.77 20.21 16.40
C TYR A 224 -5.96 20.47 15.14
N ILE A 225 -6.27 21.59 14.52
CA ILE A 225 -5.59 22.12 13.35
C ILE A 225 -4.78 23.34 13.80
N GLU A 226 -3.54 23.44 13.36
CA GLU A 226 -2.69 24.62 13.52
C GLU A 226 -1.99 24.90 12.20
N ASP A 227 -2.03 26.15 11.74
CA ASP A 227 -1.51 26.58 10.43
C ASP A 227 -2.12 25.75 9.28
N GLY A 228 -3.40 25.40 9.42
CA GLY A 228 -4.11 24.57 8.46
C GLY A 228 -3.61 23.12 8.34
N LYS A 229 -2.79 22.63 9.28
CA LYS A 229 -2.28 21.26 9.36
C LYS A 229 -2.84 20.54 10.59
N CYS A 230 -3.13 19.25 10.45
CA CYS A 230 -3.60 18.42 11.57
C CYS A 230 -2.43 18.07 12.49
N CYS A 231 -2.52 18.43 13.77
CA CYS A 231 -1.48 18.17 14.78
C CYS A 231 -1.80 16.89 15.59
N PRO A 232 -0.97 15.84 15.49
CA PRO A 232 -1.30 14.49 15.98
C PRO A 232 -0.77 14.16 17.37
N ASP A 233 0.16 14.96 17.90
CA ASP A 233 1.00 14.56 19.03
C ASP A 233 0.32 14.70 20.38
N VAL A 234 -0.94 15.17 20.42
CA VAL A 234 -1.66 15.43 21.66
C VAL A 234 -2.80 14.43 21.88
N ILE A 235 -3.60 14.10 20.86
CA ILE A 235 -4.62 13.02 20.84
C ILE A 235 -4.84 12.56 19.40
N CYS A 236 -4.89 11.24 19.14
CA CYS A 236 -5.20 10.70 17.81
C CYS A 236 -6.16 9.51 17.93
N ARG A 237 -7.41 9.68 17.49
CA ARG A 237 -8.43 8.61 17.47
C ARG A 237 -7.94 7.32 16.79
N LEU A 238 -7.06 7.42 15.80
CA LEU A 238 -6.54 6.25 15.09
C LEU A 238 -5.55 5.42 15.94
N LYS A 239 -4.88 6.02 16.93
CA LYS A 239 -4.03 5.29 17.89
C LYS A 239 -4.88 4.57 18.94
N ASP A 240 -5.97 5.20 19.36
CA ASP A 240 -6.81 4.69 20.45
C ASP A 240 -7.94 3.75 19.98
N ASN A 241 -8.15 3.60 18.67
CA ASN A 241 -9.25 2.81 18.10
C ASN A 241 -8.80 2.08 16.83
N GLU A 242 -8.48 0.79 17.00
CA GLU A 242 -8.03 -0.09 15.92
C GLU A 242 -9.06 -0.24 14.79
N GLU A 243 -10.35 -0.33 15.12
CA GLU A 243 -11.42 -0.42 14.10
C GLU A 243 -11.48 0.84 13.23
N ALA A 244 -11.30 2.01 13.84
CA ALA A 244 -11.24 3.28 13.11
C ALA A 244 -9.99 3.36 12.23
N LEU A 245 -8.82 2.92 12.74
CA LEU A 245 -7.60 2.82 11.96
C LEU A 245 -7.81 1.93 10.74
N ASP A 246 -8.30 0.72 10.93
CA ASP A 246 -8.49 -0.26 9.87
C ASP A 246 -9.50 0.22 8.82
N LYS A 247 -10.60 0.83 9.25
CA LYS A 247 -11.60 1.39 8.35
C LYS A 247 -11.03 2.49 7.46
N GLU A 248 -10.34 3.46 8.05
CA GLU A 248 -9.77 4.57 7.28
C GLU A 248 -8.59 4.11 6.43
N PHE A 249 -7.78 3.17 6.92
CA PHE A 249 -6.70 2.56 6.17
C PHE A 249 -7.20 1.84 4.90
N ASN A 250 -8.22 1.00 5.05
CA ASN A 250 -8.88 0.32 3.92
C ASN A 250 -9.34 1.31 2.86
N ARG A 251 -9.89 2.44 3.28
CA ARG A 251 -10.39 3.47 2.37
C ARG A 251 -9.26 4.13 1.59
N ILE A 252 -8.13 4.42 2.22
CA ILE A 252 -6.97 5.05 1.59
C ILE A 252 -6.26 4.09 0.62
N ILE A 253 -6.02 2.84 1.03
CA ILE A 253 -5.54 1.82 0.09
C ILE A 253 -6.51 1.65 -1.08
N GLY A 254 -7.81 1.79 -0.81
CA GLY A 254 -8.84 1.81 -1.83
C GLY A 254 -8.61 2.87 -2.91
N ILE A 255 -8.39 4.12 -2.49
CA ILE A 255 -8.10 5.25 -3.38
C ILE A 255 -6.82 5.00 -4.18
N ILE A 256 -5.74 4.57 -3.51
CA ILE A 256 -4.44 4.31 -4.14
C ILE A 256 -4.57 3.25 -5.24
N TYR A 257 -5.27 2.15 -4.94
CA TYR A 257 -5.49 1.09 -5.91
C TYR A 257 -6.35 1.58 -7.08
N ASP A 258 -7.36 2.41 -6.84
CA ASP A 258 -8.22 2.92 -7.91
C ASP A 258 -7.41 3.84 -8.84
N TYR A 259 -6.48 4.66 -8.32
CA TYR A 259 -5.50 5.38 -9.13
C TYR A 259 -4.59 4.47 -9.96
N ARG A 260 -4.05 3.40 -9.35
CA ARG A 260 -3.27 2.39 -10.08
C ARG A 260 -4.08 1.75 -11.20
N SER A 261 -5.33 1.39 -10.91
CA SER A 261 -6.24 0.78 -11.89
C SER A 261 -6.53 1.73 -13.06
N MET A 262 -6.75 3.02 -12.77
CA MET A 262 -6.97 4.03 -13.81
C MET A 262 -5.72 4.27 -14.67
N PHE A 263 -4.53 4.24 -14.08
CA PHE A 263 -3.28 4.34 -14.83
C PHE A 263 -3.07 3.15 -15.76
N VAL A 264 -3.20 1.92 -15.24
CA VAL A 264 -2.91 0.70 -15.99
C VAL A 264 -4.00 0.38 -17.03
N HIS A 265 -5.27 0.50 -16.66
CA HIS A 265 -6.38 0.03 -17.51
C HIS A 265 -7.09 1.14 -18.29
N ARG A 266 -6.97 2.40 -17.86
CA ARG A 266 -7.63 3.53 -18.53
C ARG A 266 -6.65 4.54 -19.10
N ALA A 267 -5.34 4.25 -19.06
CA ALA A 267 -4.26 5.13 -19.49
C ALA A 267 -4.37 6.57 -18.93
N ARG A 268 -5.03 6.74 -17.77
CA ARG A 268 -5.11 8.04 -17.10
C ARG A 268 -3.85 8.20 -16.26
N SER A 269 -3.00 9.13 -16.65
CA SER A 269 -1.83 9.49 -15.86
C SER A 269 -2.26 9.88 -14.43
N PRO A 270 -1.61 9.32 -13.38
CA PRO A 270 -1.75 9.82 -12.03
C PRO A 270 -1.46 11.32 -12.02
N PRO A 271 -2.15 12.08 -11.15
CA PRO A 271 -1.91 13.50 -11.03
C PRO A 271 -0.44 13.74 -10.67
N PHE A 272 0.20 14.62 -11.43
CA PHE A 272 1.59 15.01 -11.24
C PHE A 272 1.66 16.51 -10.96
N ASN A 273 2.64 16.91 -10.17
CA ASN A 273 2.89 18.30 -9.90
C ASN A 273 4.12 18.75 -10.71
N GLY A 274 3.93 19.63 -11.69
CA GLY A 274 5.01 20.20 -12.48
C GLY A 274 5.83 21.29 -11.76
N ASN A 275 5.38 21.75 -10.59
CA ASN A 275 5.89 22.95 -9.91
C ASN A 275 6.66 22.67 -8.61
N ASN A 276 7.16 21.45 -8.39
CA ASN A 276 7.89 21.07 -7.17
C ASN A 276 7.14 21.37 -5.85
N LEU A 277 5.80 21.41 -5.82
CA LEU A 277 5.09 21.52 -4.53
C LEU A 277 5.07 20.15 -3.84
N ASP A 278 5.15 20.16 -2.52
CA ASP A 278 5.14 18.97 -1.64
C ASP A 278 3.79 18.23 -1.59
N PHE A 279 2.87 18.57 -2.50
CA PHE A 279 1.53 18.00 -2.55
C PHE A 279 0.98 17.95 -3.97
N ILE A 280 -0.05 17.13 -4.15
CA ILE A 280 -0.74 16.91 -5.41
C ILE A 280 -2.21 17.25 -5.23
N ILE A 281 -2.79 17.95 -6.20
CA ILE A 281 -4.23 18.23 -6.24
C ILE A 281 -4.83 17.45 -7.41
N ASP A 282 -5.96 16.79 -7.18
CA ASP A 282 -6.73 16.10 -8.23
C ASP A 282 -8.23 16.06 -7.89
N VAL A 283 -9.01 15.41 -8.75
CA VAL A 283 -10.41 15.07 -8.54
C VAL A 283 -10.57 13.55 -8.52
N TYR A 284 -11.01 13.03 -7.37
CA TYR A 284 -11.32 11.62 -7.12
C TYR A 284 -12.82 11.47 -6.85
N ASP A 285 -13.50 10.61 -7.62
CA ASP A 285 -14.95 10.38 -7.52
C ASP A 285 -15.78 11.68 -7.53
N GLY A 286 -15.42 12.60 -8.43
CA GLY A 286 -16.07 13.91 -8.56
C GLY A 286 -15.77 14.91 -7.44
N ARG A 287 -14.86 14.59 -6.51
CA ARG A 287 -14.51 15.45 -5.36
C ARG A 287 -13.02 15.83 -5.37
N PRO A 288 -12.68 17.06 -4.97
CA PRO A 288 -11.28 17.46 -4.89
C PRO A 288 -10.55 16.70 -3.80
N ILE A 289 -9.31 16.29 -4.10
CA ILE A 289 -8.39 15.61 -3.19
C ILE A 289 -7.04 16.33 -3.20
N ILE A 290 -6.42 16.43 -2.03
CA ILE A 290 -5.04 16.89 -1.86
C ILE A 290 -4.24 15.76 -1.23
N ILE A 291 -3.09 15.43 -1.82
CA ILE A 291 -2.23 14.33 -1.38
C ILE A 291 -0.87 14.90 -0.99
N HIS A 292 -0.51 14.78 0.29
CA HIS A 292 0.78 15.18 0.87
C HIS A 292 1.65 13.95 1.10
N LEU A 293 2.47 13.57 0.12
CA LEU A 293 3.34 12.41 0.21
C LEU A 293 4.80 12.84 0.13
N ASN A 294 5.55 12.57 1.20
CA ASN A 294 6.99 12.71 1.19
C ASN A 294 7.61 11.46 0.58
N LEU A 295 8.44 11.64 -0.46
CA LEU A 295 9.00 10.54 -1.21
C LEU A 295 9.97 9.68 -0.40
N SER A 296 10.80 10.28 0.46
CA SER A 296 11.74 9.50 1.29
C SER A 296 10.98 8.62 2.27
N GLU A 297 9.97 9.18 2.92
CA GLU A 297 9.13 8.46 3.88
C GLU A 297 8.34 7.33 3.21
N LEU A 298 7.81 7.57 2.00
CA LEU A 298 7.19 6.52 1.19
C LEU A 298 8.19 5.41 0.86
N GLN A 299 9.40 5.74 0.42
CA GLN A 299 10.40 4.71 0.11
C GLN A 299 10.70 3.85 1.34
N GLU A 300 10.88 4.46 2.51
CA GLU A 300 11.10 3.71 3.75
C GLU A 300 9.92 2.81 4.11
N MET A 301 8.69 3.33 4.00
CA MET A 301 7.45 2.57 4.21
C MET A 301 7.29 1.39 3.25
N LEU A 302 8.04 1.34 2.16
CA LEU A 302 7.90 0.35 1.09
C LEU A 302 9.06 -0.65 1.10
N GLU A 303 10.27 -0.19 1.39
CA GLU A 303 11.46 -1.03 1.55
C GLU A 303 11.36 -1.96 2.76
N ASN A 304 10.80 -1.48 3.87
CA ASN A 304 10.61 -2.30 5.08
C ASN A 304 9.66 -3.50 4.82
N PRO A 305 8.44 -3.32 4.26
CA PRO A 305 7.60 -4.43 3.82
C PRO A 305 8.25 -5.38 2.83
N LEU A 306 9.01 -4.85 1.87
CA LEU A 306 9.71 -5.66 0.88
C LEU A 306 10.70 -6.60 1.58
N LYS A 307 11.56 -6.06 2.45
CA LYS A 307 12.52 -6.85 3.23
C LYS A 307 11.81 -7.86 4.13
N LYS A 308 10.76 -7.43 4.86
CA LYS A 308 9.98 -8.29 5.75
C LYS A 308 9.30 -9.45 5.02
N HIS A 309 8.87 -9.26 3.78
CA HIS A 309 8.30 -10.32 2.96
C HIS A 309 9.35 -11.40 2.67
N PHE A 310 10.53 -11.00 2.16
CA PHE A 310 11.60 -11.94 1.85
C PHE A 310 12.21 -12.59 3.10
N ASP A 311 12.24 -11.90 4.24
CA ASP A 311 12.65 -12.48 5.52
C ASP A 311 11.74 -13.64 5.95
N ARG A 312 10.43 -13.54 5.68
CA ARG A 312 9.50 -14.64 5.96
C ARG A 312 9.76 -15.83 5.06
N LEU A 313 10.05 -15.60 3.77
CA LEU A 313 10.41 -16.68 2.85
C LEU A 313 11.72 -17.35 3.28
N HIS A 314 12.71 -16.56 3.71
CA HIS A 314 14.01 -17.05 4.22
C HIS A 314 13.93 -17.75 5.59
N THR A 315 12.90 -17.50 6.40
CA THR A 315 12.76 -18.14 7.73
C THR A 315 11.82 -19.33 7.73
N SER A 316 10.80 -19.32 6.86
CA SER A 316 9.89 -20.46 6.68
C SER A 316 10.63 -21.71 6.20
N SER A 317 11.76 -21.52 5.51
CA SER A 317 12.72 -22.54 5.09
C SER A 317 13.51 -23.20 6.22
N VAL A 318 13.77 -22.48 7.32
CA VAL A 318 14.63 -23.00 8.41
C VAL A 318 13.85 -23.90 9.38
N THR A 319 12.52 -23.91 9.30
CA THR A 319 11.63 -24.57 10.26
C THR A 319 10.82 -25.74 9.69
N SER A 320 11.00 -26.04 8.41
CA SER A 320 10.49 -27.22 7.70
C SER A 320 11.62 -28.20 7.41
#